data_AF-A0A6C7E4P0-F1
#
_entry.id   AF-A0A6C7E4P0-F1
#
_cell.length_a   1.000
_cell.length_b   1.000
_cell.length_c   1.000
_cell.angle_alpha   90.00
_cell.angle_beta   90.00
_cell.angle_gamma   90.00
#
_symmetry.space_group_name_H-M   'P 1'
#
loop_
_entity.id
_entity.type
_entity.pdbx_description
1 polymer ?
#
loop_
_entity_poly.entity_id
_entity_poly.type
_entity_poly.pdbx_seq_one_letter_code
_entity_poly.pdbx_strand_id
1 'polypeptide(L)'
;MISLTLAQAAVTDLPTAEAWYARLLAAAPSTRPMDGLIEWRFGPTHGLQVFHDSDRAGTSTVILGLTDLDNEVERLDREAIEHSGIQDGGGGRLAIATDPDGNQVILLDPDAARNPVGDGSVVGATFHIERVLDASLERVWDAYADVAQRSVWSVPKGEVVEYGANDFVAGGIDEYRCGPPDDLANRVTTRYRAIHAPHSFVTTNEIDRDDTPVAVDTTCWRLETDGLTTTVSIDVQVTSLVGAAMLDGYRNGHERTLDHLQEFLA
;
A
#
# COMPACT_ATOMS: atom_id res chain seq x y z
N MET A 1 13.19 -8.67 -27.51
CA MET A 1 12.45 -8.08 -26.37
C MET A 1 12.36 -9.12 -25.28
N ILE A 2 12.63 -8.75 -24.03
CA ILE A 2 12.41 -9.60 -22.85
C ILE A 2 10.93 -9.48 -22.48
N SER A 3 10.24 -10.61 -22.29
CA SER A 3 8.80 -10.66 -21.98
C SER A 3 8.49 -11.16 -20.57
N LEU A 4 9.47 -11.74 -19.89
CA LEU A 4 9.34 -12.33 -18.57
C LEU A 4 10.66 -12.23 -17.82
N THR A 5 10.60 -11.82 -16.56
CA THR A 5 11.72 -11.82 -15.61
C THR A 5 11.36 -12.67 -14.40
N LEU A 6 12.25 -13.57 -13.97
CA LEU A 6 12.03 -14.41 -12.80
C LEU A 6 13.23 -14.29 -11.87
N ALA A 7 12.98 -14.01 -10.60
CA ALA A 7 13.97 -14.27 -9.55
C ALA A 7 14.05 -15.79 -9.33
N GLN A 8 15.20 -16.30 -8.90
CA GLN A 8 15.37 -17.73 -8.62
C GLN A 8 16.14 -17.95 -7.32
N ALA A 9 15.64 -18.86 -6.49
CA ALA A 9 16.36 -19.42 -5.34
C ALA A 9 16.69 -20.89 -5.59
N ALA A 10 17.93 -21.29 -5.30
CA ALA A 10 18.37 -22.68 -5.32
C ALA A 10 18.26 -23.30 -3.92
N VAL A 11 17.74 -24.52 -3.82
CA VAL A 11 17.45 -25.20 -2.54
C VAL A 11 17.92 -26.66 -2.55
N THR A 12 18.18 -27.24 -1.37
CA THR A 12 18.56 -28.67 -1.26
C THR A 12 17.36 -29.60 -1.11
N ASP A 13 16.22 -29.13 -0.60
CA ASP A 13 15.01 -29.93 -0.42
C ASP A 13 13.77 -29.15 -0.85
N LEU A 14 13.21 -29.52 -2.02
CA LEU A 14 12.09 -28.80 -2.62
C LEU A 14 10.81 -28.85 -1.77
N PRO A 15 10.42 -29.97 -1.13
CA PRO A 15 9.25 -29.99 -0.25
C PRO A 15 9.37 -29.06 0.96
N THR A 16 10.54 -29.03 1.61
CA THR A 16 10.82 -28.13 2.75
C THR A 16 10.81 -26.68 2.31
N ALA A 17 11.45 -26.38 1.18
CA ALA A 17 11.43 -25.06 0.58
C ALA A 17 10.00 -24.64 0.20
N GLU A 18 9.21 -25.50 -0.44
CA GLU A 18 7.83 -25.21 -0.81
C GLU A 18 6.98 -24.83 0.41
N ALA A 19 7.08 -25.58 1.50
CA ALA A 19 6.35 -25.29 2.73
C ALA A 19 6.75 -23.92 3.33
N TRP A 20 8.03 -23.56 3.25
CA TRP A 20 8.52 -22.28 3.74
C TRP A 20 8.11 -21.12 2.84
N TYR A 21 8.36 -21.20 1.52
CA TYR A 21 8.00 -20.16 0.56
C TYR A 21 6.49 -19.96 0.43
N ALA A 22 5.68 -21.02 0.60
CA ALA A 22 4.22 -20.90 0.61
C ALA A 22 3.70 -20.10 1.81
N ARG A 23 4.35 -20.25 2.98
CA ARG A 23 4.05 -19.42 4.18
C ARG A 23 4.57 -18.00 4.01
N LEU A 24 5.78 -17.83 3.45
CA LEU A 24 6.34 -16.52 3.14
C LEU A 24 5.44 -15.76 2.17
N LEU A 25 4.92 -16.39 1.11
CA LEU A 25 4.14 -15.70 0.08
C LEU A 25 2.63 -15.75 0.31
N ALA A 26 2.18 -16.36 1.41
CA ALA A 26 0.77 -16.62 1.72
C ALA A 26 -0.01 -17.27 0.56
N ALA A 27 0.66 -18.08 -0.26
CA ALA A 27 0.11 -18.67 -1.47
C ALA A 27 0.82 -19.97 -1.85
N ALA A 28 0.09 -20.93 -2.41
CA ALA A 28 0.68 -22.11 -3.03
C ALA A 28 1.40 -21.75 -4.35
N PRO A 29 2.37 -22.56 -4.81
CA PRO A 29 2.99 -22.36 -6.12
C PRO A 29 1.94 -22.27 -7.24
N SER A 30 2.13 -21.32 -8.14
CA SER A 30 1.25 -21.13 -9.30
C SER A 30 1.40 -22.26 -10.31
N THR A 31 2.63 -22.73 -10.53
CA THR A 31 2.93 -23.78 -11.51
C THR A 31 4.11 -24.65 -11.07
N ARG A 32 4.24 -25.83 -11.69
CA ARG A 32 5.40 -26.73 -11.59
C ARG A 32 5.93 -26.98 -13.00
N PRO A 33 6.79 -26.10 -13.53
CA PRO A 33 7.14 -26.15 -14.96
C PRO A 33 7.91 -27.42 -15.35
N MET A 34 8.72 -27.96 -14.44
CA MET A 34 9.46 -29.21 -14.61
C MET A 34 9.75 -29.86 -13.26
N ASP A 35 10.25 -31.10 -13.27
CA ASP A 35 10.69 -31.78 -12.05
C ASP A 35 11.78 -30.97 -11.34
N GLY A 36 11.70 -30.90 -10.01
CA GLY A 36 12.62 -30.09 -9.20
C GLY A 36 12.35 -28.58 -9.20
N LEU A 37 11.32 -28.06 -9.90
CA LEU A 37 11.05 -26.62 -10.02
C LEU A 37 9.62 -26.25 -9.63
N ILE A 38 9.47 -25.27 -8.74
CA ILE A 38 8.19 -24.63 -8.42
C ILE A 38 8.26 -23.12 -8.71
N GLU A 39 7.14 -22.52 -9.07
CA GLU A 39 7.08 -21.11 -9.47
C GLU A 39 5.85 -20.40 -8.91
N TRP A 40 6.06 -19.17 -8.42
CA TRP A 40 5.01 -18.20 -8.10
C TRP A 40 4.97 -17.10 -9.15
N ARG A 41 3.76 -16.76 -9.60
CA ARG A 41 3.50 -15.64 -10.52
C ARG A 41 2.88 -14.49 -9.76
N PHE A 42 3.58 -13.37 -9.70
CA PHE A 42 3.02 -12.12 -9.13
C PHE A 42 2.36 -11.26 -10.22
N GLY A 43 2.57 -11.60 -11.49
CA GLY A 43 1.96 -10.94 -12.64
C GLY A 43 2.25 -11.65 -13.98
N PRO A 44 1.78 -11.08 -15.11
CA PRO A 44 2.01 -11.66 -16.44
C PRO A 44 3.49 -11.63 -16.87
N THR A 45 4.31 -10.78 -16.25
CA THR A 45 5.70 -10.52 -16.68
C THR A 45 6.75 -10.74 -15.59
N HIS A 46 6.36 -11.14 -14.37
CA HIS A 46 7.30 -11.40 -13.29
C HIS A 46 6.84 -12.46 -12.27
N GLY A 47 7.80 -13.02 -11.53
CA GLY A 47 7.58 -14.09 -10.55
C GLY A 47 8.85 -14.57 -9.87
N LEU A 48 8.72 -15.60 -9.04
CA LEU A 48 9.79 -16.27 -8.31
C LEU A 48 9.81 -17.76 -8.66
N GLN A 49 11.00 -18.29 -8.91
CA GLN A 49 11.28 -19.71 -9.03
C GLN A 49 12.06 -20.23 -7.83
N VAL A 50 11.70 -21.41 -7.36
CA VAL A 50 12.49 -22.17 -6.38
C VAL A 50 12.86 -23.50 -7.02
N PHE A 51 14.15 -23.75 -7.14
CA PHE A 51 14.69 -24.87 -7.91
C PHE A 51 15.60 -25.75 -7.05
N HIS A 52 15.41 -27.06 -7.12
CA HIS A 52 16.27 -28.03 -6.47
C HIS A 52 17.64 -28.10 -7.18
N ASP A 53 18.64 -27.50 -6.53
CA ASP A 53 20.02 -27.45 -7.00
C ASP A 53 20.95 -27.35 -5.79
N SER A 54 21.38 -28.52 -5.31
CA SER A 54 22.15 -28.64 -4.08
C SER A 54 23.53 -27.98 -4.15
N ASP A 55 24.08 -27.78 -5.35
CA ASP A 55 25.40 -27.16 -5.53
C ASP A 55 25.35 -25.64 -5.33
N ARG A 56 24.21 -25.00 -5.62
CA ARG A 56 24.00 -23.56 -5.49
C ARG A 56 23.20 -23.16 -4.24
N ALA A 57 22.59 -24.13 -3.56
CA ALA A 57 21.71 -23.87 -2.43
C ALA A 57 22.38 -23.05 -1.31
N GLY A 58 21.61 -22.18 -0.67
CA GLY A 58 22.06 -21.34 0.44
C GLY A 58 22.87 -20.10 0.04
N THR A 59 23.02 -19.82 -1.26
CA THR A 59 23.78 -18.67 -1.76
C THR A 59 22.95 -17.69 -2.60
N SER A 60 21.65 -17.91 -2.69
CA SER A 60 20.74 -17.06 -3.46
C SER A 60 20.33 -15.83 -2.64
N THR A 61 20.14 -14.71 -3.33
CA THR A 61 19.47 -13.53 -2.78
C THR A 61 18.32 -13.16 -3.70
N VAL A 62 17.11 -13.10 -3.13
CA VAL A 62 15.89 -12.67 -3.82
C VAL A 62 15.45 -11.35 -3.21
N ILE A 63 15.10 -10.37 -4.04
CA ILE A 63 14.54 -9.09 -3.59
C ILE A 63 13.10 -9.02 -4.08
N LEU A 64 12.17 -8.83 -3.15
CA LEU A 64 10.75 -8.63 -3.41
C LEU A 64 10.37 -7.22 -2.98
N GLY A 65 9.94 -6.40 -3.94
CA GLY A 65 9.37 -5.09 -3.66
C GLY A 65 7.95 -5.24 -3.12
N LEU A 66 7.69 -4.64 -1.96
CA LEU A 66 6.42 -4.65 -1.26
C LEU A 66 5.84 -3.24 -1.23
N THR A 67 4.52 -3.20 -1.14
CA THR A 67 3.77 -1.96 -0.95
C THR A 67 3.51 -1.65 0.53
N ASP A 68 3.67 -2.63 1.41
CA ASP A 68 3.38 -2.53 2.83
C ASP A 68 4.27 -3.49 3.64
N LEU A 69 5.48 -3.04 3.95
CA LEU A 69 6.44 -3.84 4.71
C LEU A 69 6.02 -3.99 6.18
N ASP A 70 5.33 -3.01 6.75
CA ASP A 70 4.90 -3.04 8.15
C ASP A 70 3.87 -4.17 8.37
N ASN A 71 2.82 -4.23 7.55
CA ASN A 71 1.82 -5.30 7.62
C ASN A 71 2.43 -6.68 7.27
N GLU A 72 3.33 -6.73 6.29
CA GLU A 72 3.96 -7.99 5.93
C GLU A 72 4.82 -8.53 7.08
N VAL A 73 5.60 -7.67 7.76
CA VAL A 73 6.38 -8.06 8.95
C VAL A 73 5.48 -8.55 10.08
N GLU A 74 4.37 -7.86 10.38
CA GLU A 74 3.40 -8.33 11.39
C GLU A 74 2.79 -9.69 11.02
N ARG A 75 2.59 -9.96 9.72
CA ARG A 75 2.13 -11.26 9.24
C ARG A 75 3.21 -12.33 9.40
N LEU A 76 4.47 -12.03 9.08
CA LEU A 76 5.59 -12.96 9.29
C LEU A 76 5.74 -13.35 10.76
N ASP A 77 5.58 -12.40 11.68
CA ASP A 77 5.56 -12.66 13.12
C ASP A 77 4.44 -13.65 13.49
N ARG A 78 3.21 -13.45 12.99
CA ARG A 78 2.08 -14.37 13.23
C ARG A 78 2.31 -15.76 12.66
N GLU A 79 2.97 -15.82 11.50
CA GLU A 79 3.33 -17.07 10.86
C GLU A 79 4.57 -17.70 11.48
N ALA A 80 5.27 -17.06 12.44
CA ALA A 80 6.53 -17.53 13.00
C ALA A 80 7.61 -17.79 11.91
N ILE A 81 7.78 -16.83 11.01
CA ILE A 81 8.90 -16.76 10.08
C ILE A 81 9.93 -15.79 10.66
N GLU A 82 11.16 -16.25 10.88
CA GLU A 82 12.22 -15.39 11.41
C GLU A 82 12.67 -14.35 10.39
N HIS A 83 12.82 -13.10 10.84
CA HIS A 83 13.31 -11.99 10.03
C HIS A 83 14.15 -11.01 10.87
N SER A 84 14.89 -10.12 10.20
CA SER A 84 15.77 -9.12 10.82
C SER A 84 15.06 -7.99 11.59
N GLY A 85 13.73 -7.98 11.63
CA GLY A 85 12.95 -6.76 11.83
C GLY A 85 13.12 -5.75 10.67
N ILE A 86 12.36 -4.66 10.73
CA ILE A 86 12.46 -3.54 9.76
C ILE A 86 13.72 -2.73 10.08
N GLN A 87 14.49 -2.42 9.04
CA GLN A 87 15.70 -1.62 9.11
C GLN A 87 15.81 -0.71 7.88
N ASP A 88 16.53 0.41 8.03
CA ASP A 88 16.86 1.29 6.91
C ASP A 88 17.94 0.64 6.03
N GLY A 89 17.72 0.59 4.72
CA GLY A 89 18.66 -0.03 3.78
C GLY A 89 18.12 -0.14 2.36
N GLY A 90 19.00 -0.41 1.39
CA GLY A 90 18.57 -0.65 -0.01
C GLY A 90 17.89 0.53 -0.69
N GLY A 91 18.06 1.76 -0.16
CA GLY A 91 17.37 2.96 -0.67
C GLY A 91 15.94 3.13 -0.15
N GLY A 92 15.54 2.41 0.90
CA GLY A 92 14.26 2.54 1.60
C GLY A 92 14.26 1.79 2.93
N ARG A 93 13.17 1.07 3.22
CA ARG A 93 13.06 0.19 4.39
C ARG A 93 13.06 -1.26 3.93
N LEU A 94 13.70 -2.14 4.69
CA LEU A 94 13.71 -3.56 4.38
C LEU A 94 13.64 -4.45 5.61
N ALA A 95 13.16 -5.67 5.41
CA ALA A 95 13.35 -6.80 6.31
C ALA A 95 13.97 -7.97 5.55
N ILE A 96 14.79 -8.77 6.22
CA ILE A 96 15.46 -9.91 5.61
C ILE A 96 14.97 -11.19 6.30
N ALA A 97 14.37 -12.08 5.53
CA ALA A 97 14.07 -13.45 5.96
C ALA A 97 15.12 -14.42 5.38
N THR A 98 15.39 -15.50 6.10
CA THR A 98 16.33 -16.55 5.66
C THR A 98 15.58 -17.85 5.47
N ASP A 99 15.72 -18.47 4.31
CA ASP A 99 15.08 -19.77 4.04
C ASP A 99 15.85 -20.93 4.70
N PRO A 100 15.30 -22.16 4.73
CA PRO A 100 15.93 -23.30 5.40
C PRO A 100 17.32 -23.69 4.88
N ASP A 101 17.66 -23.30 3.65
CA ASP A 101 18.97 -23.54 3.04
C ASP A 101 19.96 -22.40 3.31
N GLY A 102 19.50 -21.26 3.84
CA GLY A 102 20.32 -20.08 4.10
C GLY A 102 20.24 -19.01 3.00
N ASN A 103 19.37 -19.16 2.00
CA ASN A 103 19.15 -18.10 1.02
C ASN A 103 18.48 -16.89 1.70
N GLN A 104 18.82 -15.70 1.22
CA GLN A 104 18.22 -14.46 1.72
C GLN A 104 17.05 -14.02 0.85
N VAL A 105 15.91 -13.75 1.49
CA VAL A 105 14.77 -13.07 0.86
C VAL A 105 14.64 -11.68 1.48
N ILE A 106 14.97 -10.66 0.70
CA ILE A 106 14.89 -9.25 1.08
C ILE A 106 13.50 -8.75 0.70
N LEU A 107 12.72 -8.38 1.70
CA LEU A 107 11.43 -7.71 1.57
C LEU A 107 11.69 -6.22 1.64
N LEU A 108 11.60 -5.55 0.49
CA LEU A 108 11.94 -4.15 0.33
C LEU A 108 10.65 -3.35 0.20
N ASP A 109 10.44 -2.39 1.08
CA ASP A 109 9.55 -1.26 0.81
C ASP A 109 10.42 -0.19 0.13
N PRO A 110 10.37 -0.08 -1.21
CA PRO A 110 11.09 0.97 -1.90
C PRO A 110 10.47 2.29 -1.43
N ASP A 111 11.31 3.25 -1.08
CA ASP A 111 10.97 4.52 -0.41
C ASP A 111 10.09 5.48 -1.25
N ALA A 112 9.19 4.98 -2.10
CA ALA A 112 8.34 5.74 -2.99
C ALA A 112 7.40 6.70 -2.25
N ALA A 113 7.00 6.37 -1.02
CA ALA A 113 6.16 7.23 -0.18
C ALA A 113 6.96 8.27 0.64
N ARG A 114 8.27 8.06 0.88
CA ARG A 114 9.11 8.95 1.71
C ARG A 114 10.16 9.75 0.91
N ASN A 115 10.52 9.31 -0.29
CA ASN A 115 11.48 10.02 -1.12
C ASN A 115 11.19 9.76 -2.61
N PRO A 116 10.26 10.51 -3.23
CA PRO A 116 10.00 10.40 -4.65
C PRO A 116 11.16 11.06 -5.39
N VAL A 117 12.29 10.35 -5.53
CA VAL A 117 13.16 10.57 -6.68
C VAL A 117 12.45 9.89 -7.85
N GLY A 118 11.34 10.51 -8.26
CA GLY A 118 10.68 10.17 -9.48
C GLY A 118 11.67 10.23 -10.63
N ASP A 119 11.48 9.39 -11.64
CA ASP A 119 12.19 9.53 -12.91
C ASP A 119 11.85 10.85 -13.66
N GLY A 120 11.08 11.74 -13.02
CA GLY A 120 10.59 13.01 -13.55
C GLY A 120 9.44 12.84 -14.54
N SER A 121 8.94 11.62 -14.74
CA SER A 121 7.84 11.39 -15.66
C SER A 121 6.50 11.82 -15.05
N VAL A 122 5.63 12.34 -15.91
CA VAL A 122 4.24 12.64 -15.56
C VAL A 122 3.38 11.48 -16.04
N VAL A 123 2.70 10.82 -15.12
CA VAL A 123 1.89 9.62 -15.39
C VAL A 123 0.56 9.69 -14.66
N GLY A 124 -0.51 9.22 -15.30
CA GLY A 124 -1.86 9.25 -14.75
C GLY A 124 -2.46 7.87 -14.56
N ALA A 125 -3.36 7.74 -13.59
CA ALA A 125 -4.14 6.53 -13.35
C ALA A 125 -5.54 6.84 -12.83
N THR A 126 -6.43 5.87 -12.99
CA THR A 126 -7.75 5.84 -12.37
C THR A 126 -7.88 4.56 -11.56
N PHE A 127 -8.44 4.66 -10.37
CA PHE A 127 -8.76 3.50 -9.54
C PHE A 127 -10.11 3.66 -8.85
N HIS A 128 -10.69 2.50 -8.53
CA HIS A 128 -11.96 2.36 -7.84
C HIS A 128 -11.72 1.40 -6.67
N ILE A 129 -12.11 1.82 -5.47
CA ILE A 129 -11.98 1.05 -4.24
C ILE A 129 -13.36 1.06 -3.57
N GLU A 130 -13.79 -0.08 -3.04
CA GLU A 130 -15.09 -0.22 -2.41
C GLU A 130 -14.99 -1.04 -1.13
N ARG A 131 -15.78 -0.65 -0.13
CA ARG A 131 -15.87 -1.39 1.12
C ARG A 131 -17.25 -1.32 1.76
N VAL A 132 -17.69 -2.45 2.31
CA VAL A 132 -18.91 -2.53 3.14
C VAL A 132 -18.51 -2.39 4.60
N LEU A 133 -19.07 -1.39 5.28
CA LEU A 133 -18.81 -1.08 6.67
C LEU A 133 -20.04 -1.43 7.52
N ASP A 134 -19.81 -2.08 8.66
CA ASP A 134 -20.85 -2.40 9.66
C ASP A 134 -21.19 -1.17 10.53
N ALA A 135 -21.63 -0.10 9.87
CA ALA A 135 -22.00 1.16 10.49
C ALA A 135 -23.10 1.86 9.69
N SER A 136 -23.89 2.70 10.37
CA SER A 136 -24.95 3.47 9.71
C SER A 136 -24.38 4.56 8.79
N LEU A 137 -25.16 4.93 7.77
CA LEU A 137 -24.80 5.99 6.83
C LEU A 137 -24.40 7.30 7.52
N GLU A 138 -25.18 7.70 8.53
CA GLU A 138 -24.89 8.90 9.34
C GLU A 138 -23.57 8.78 10.09
N ARG A 139 -23.29 7.62 10.70
CA ARG A 139 -22.05 7.42 11.46
C ARG A 139 -20.81 7.48 10.56
N VAL A 140 -20.88 6.89 9.36
CA VAL A 140 -19.81 6.94 8.36
C VAL A 140 -19.63 8.36 7.83
N TRP A 141 -20.74 9.05 7.51
CA TRP A 141 -20.71 10.44 7.05
C TRP A 141 -20.08 11.36 8.10
N ASP A 142 -20.52 11.26 9.35
CA ASP A 142 -20.01 12.09 10.46
C ASP A 142 -18.53 11.82 10.75
N ALA A 143 -18.09 10.55 10.63
CA ALA A 143 -16.68 10.19 10.78
C ALA A 143 -15.78 10.91 9.78
N TYR A 144 -16.28 11.18 8.56
CA TYR A 144 -15.58 12.00 7.59
C TYR A 144 -15.82 13.49 7.82
N ALA A 145 -17.07 13.93 8.00
CA ALA A 145 -17.45 15.34 8.03
C ALA A 145 -16.83 16.11 9.20
N ASP A 146 -16.71 15.46 10.37
CA ASP A 146 -16.10 16.03 11.56
C ASP A 146 -14.58 15.90 11.51
N VAL A 147 -13.89 17.04 11.37
CA VAL A 147 -12.41 17.08 11.32
C VAL A 147 -11.76 16.50 12.57
N ALA A 148 -12.41 16.58 13.74
CA ALA A 148 -11.86 16.00 14.97
C ALA A 148 -11.84 14.47 14.90
N GLN A 149 -12.84 13.86 14.26
CA GLN A 149 -12.88 12.42 14.02
C GLN A 149 -11.95 12.03 12.87
N ARG A 150 -12.00 12.75 11.76
CA ARG A 150 -11.14 12.52 10.58
C ARG A 150 -9.66 12.56 10.94
N SER A 151 -9.25 13.43 11.87
CA SER A 151 -7.86 13.51 12.35
C SER A 151 -7.39 12.28 13.14
N VAL A 152 -8.30 11.40 13.59
CA VAL A 152 -7.96 10.18 14.34
C VAL A 152 -7.67 9.00 13.40
N TRP A 153 -8.39 8.88 12.28
CA TRP A 153 -8.37 7.66 11.46
C TRP A 153 -7.80 7.85 10.05
N SER A 154 -7.70 9.09 9.53
CA SER A 154 -7.35 9.33 8.12
C SER A 154 -5.88 9.10 7.74
N VAL A 155 -5.00 8.85 8.72
CA VAL A 155 -3.57 8.56 8.49
C VAL A 155 -3.19 7.19 9.06
N PRO A 156 -2.10 6.57 8.57
CA PRO A 156 -1.54 5.34 9.15
C PRO A 156 -1.29 5.44 10.65
N LYS A 157 -1.42 4.30 11.33
CA LYS A 157 -1.06 4.18 12.75
C LYS A 157 0.39 4.61 12.97
N GLY A 158 0.59 5.55 13.89
CA GLY A 158 1.90 6.12 14.20
C GLY A 158 2.23 7.40 13.42
N GLU A 159 1.44 7.75 12.41
CA GLU A 159 1.48 9.06 11.74
C GLU A 159 0.50 10.04 12.37
N VAL A 160 0.65 11.32 12.01
CA VAL A 160 -0.19 12.42 12.48
C VAL A 160 -0.67 13.23 11.26
N VAL A 161 -1.89 13.76 11.35
CA VAL A 161 -2.41 14.79 10.45
C VAL A 161 -2.73 16.06 11.23
N GLU A 162 -2.29 17.20 10.71
CA GLU A 162 -2.54 18.51 11.28
C GLU A 162 -3.26 19.40 10.26
N TYR A 163 -4.49 19.79 10.56
CA TYR A 163 -5.28 20.71 9.74
C TYR A 163 -4.92 22.16 10.10
N GLY A 164 -4.40 22.91 9.12
CA GLY A 164 -4.25 24.36 9.19
C GLY A 164 -5.54 25.11 8.83
N ALA A 165 -6.35 24.50 7.97
CA ALA A 165 -7.70 24.96 7.64
C ALA A 165 -8.61 23.74 7.39
N ASN A 166 -9.88 23.87 7.74
CA ASN A 166 -10.92 22.91 7.37
C ASN A 166 -12.25 23.62 7.13
N ASP A 167 -12.91 23.28 6.03
CA ASP A 167 -14.23 23.79 5.67
C ASP A 167 -14.99 22.77 4.81
N PHE A 168 -15.68 21.83 5.46
CA PHE A 168 -16.43 20.76 4.79
C PHE A 168 -17.77 21.25 4.24
N VAL A 169 -17.71 22.16 3.27
CA VAL A 169 -18.85 22.70 2.50
C VAL A 169 -18.50 22.74 1.03
N ALA A 170 -19.50 22.80 0.13
CA ALA A 170 -19.23 22.94 -1.30
C ALA A 170 -18.48 24.25 -1.59
N GLY A 171 -17.32 24.14 -2.25
CA GLY A 171 -16.38 25.24 -2.50
C GLY A 171 -15.33 25.45 -1.39
N GLY A 172 -15.56 24.86 -0.22
CA GLY A 172 -14.67 24.91 0.94
C GLY A 172 -13.32 24.24 0.69
N ILE A 173 -12.37 24.54 1.58
CA ILE A 173 -10.99 24.12 1.46
C ILE A 173 -10.53 23.51 2.78
N ASP A 174 -9.87 22.37 2.67
CA ASP A 174 -9.02 21.82 3.72
C ASP A 174 -7.55 22.05 3.33
N GLU A 175 -6.75 22.50 4.29
CA GLU A 175 -5.29 22.56 4.18
C GLU A 175 -4.71 21.79 5.35
N TYR A 176 -3.93 20.75 5.07
CA TYR A 176 -3.35 19.92 6.12
C TYR A 176 -1.95 19.44 5.79
N ARG A 177 -1.25 18.98 6.82
CA ARG A 177 0.04 18.30 6.71
C ARG A 177 -0.06 16.92 7.34
N CYS A 178 0.62 15.93 6.77
CA CYS A 178 0.65 14.58 7.32
C CYS A 178 2.01 13.89 7.14
N GLY A 179 2.24 12.89 7.99
CA GLY A 179 3.44 12.05 8.00
C GLY A 179 3.80 11.61 9.42
N PRO A 180 5.03 11.12 9.63
CA PRO A 180 5.54 10.84 10.96
C PRO A 180 5.48 12.08 11.88
N PRO A 181 5.30 11.93 13.20
CA PRO A 181 5.14 13.04 14.13
C PRO A 181 6.25 14.09 14.08
N ASP A 182 7.49 13.65 13.81
CA ASP A 182 8.66 14.52 13.71
C ASP A 182 8.96 15.00 12.28
N ASP A 183 8.15 14.62 11.29
CA ASP A 183 8.39 14.83 9.85
C ASP A 183 7.10 14.93 9.02
N LEU A 184 6.32 16.00 9.23
CA LEU A 184 5.10 16.29 8.47
C LEU A 184 5.41 16.88 7.07
N ALA A 185 6.14 16.12 6.25
CA ALA A 185 6.64 16.54 4.94
C ALA A 185 5.56 16.68 3.88
N ASN A 186 4.46 15.92 3.98
CA ASN A 186 3.37 15.99 3.00
C ASN A 186 2.43 17.14 3.36
N ARG A 187 2.14 18.00 2.40
CA ARG A 187 1.13 19.05 2.47
C ARG A 187 0.07 18.76 1.44
N VAL A 188 -1.20 18.86 1.84
CA VAL A 188 -2.33 18.65 0.95
C VAL A 188 -3.27 19.82 1.04
N THR A 189 -3.66 20.33 -0.12
CA THR A 189 -4.77 21.27 -0.28
C THR A 189 -5.92 20.55 -0.96
N THR A 190 -7.01 20.36 -0.23
CA THR A 190 -8.22 19.71 -0.70
C THR A 190 -9.29 20.76 -0.93
N ARG A 191 -9.91 20.77 -2.11
CA ARG A 191 -11.06 21.62 -2.41
C ARG A 191 -12.29 20.79 -2.70
N TYR A 192 -13.35 20.99 -1.91
CA TYR A 192 -14.63 20.32 -2.10
C TYR A 192 -15.38 20.91 -3.30
N ARG A 193 -15.48 20.15 -4.39
CA ARG A 193 -16.16 20.57 -5.62
C ARG A 193 -17.66 20.37 -5.57
N ALA A 194 -18.11 19.32 -4.91
CA ALA A 194 -19.52 19.04 -4.66
C ALA A 194 -19.68 18.30 -3.34
N ILE A 195 -20.76 18.57 -2.61
CA ILE A 195 -21.17 17.83 -1.41
C ILE A 195 -22.68 17.62 -1.53
N HIS A 196 -23.10 16.36 -1.55
CA HIS A 196 -24.48 15.92 -1.54
C HIS A 196 -24.71 15.07 -0.30
N ALA A 197 -24.81 15.73 0.85
CA ALA A 197 -24.91 15.07 2.14
C ALA A 197 -26.19 14.21 2.25
N PRO A 198 -26.12 13.01 2.88
CA PRO A 198 -24.92 12.32 3.39
C PRO A 198 -24.34 11.27 2.40
N HIS A 199 -24.60 11.42 1.10
CA HIS A 199 -24.38 10.35 0.12
C HIS A 199 -23.10 10.49 -0.71
N SER A 200 -22.62 11.69 -0.96
CA SER A 200 -21.40 11.84 -1.75
C SER A 200 -20.73 13.20 -1.60
N PHE A 201 -19.44 13.22 -1.92
CA PHE A 201 -18.70 14.45 -2.16
C PHE A 201 -17.59 14.22 -3.19
N VAL A 202 -17.19 15.29 -3.87
CA VAL A 202 -16.10 15.29 -4.85
C VAL A 202 -15.08 16.32 -4.42
N THR A 203 -13.80 15.94 -4.44
CA THR A 203 -12.68 16.84 -4.16
C THR A 203 -11.73 16.91 -5.34
N THR A 204 -11.00 18.03 -5.42
CA THR A 204 -9.71 18.07 -6.11
C THR A 204 -8.63 18.29 -5.07
N ASN A 205 -7.50 17.59 -5.19
CA ASN A 205 -6.41 17.69 -4.25
C ASN A 205 -5.11 18.10 -4.95
N GLU A 206 -4.33 18.94 -4.28
CA GLU A 206 -2.95 19.30 -4.64
C GLU A 206 -2.02 18.80 -3.53
N ILE A 207 -0.98 18.05 -3.89
CA ILE A 207 -0.12 17.35 -2.95
C ILE A 207 1.31 17.80 -3.20
N ASP A 208 1.88 18.40 -2.17
CA ASP A 208 3.27 18.82 -2.12
C ASP A 208 4.02 17.98 -1.09
N ARG A 209 5.28 17.68 -1.37
CA ARG A 209 6.23 17.13 -0.41
C ARG A 209 7.42 18.06 -0.32
N ASP A 210 7.74 18.54 0.88
CA ASP A 210 8.81 19.52 1.09
C ASP A 210 8.68 20.74 0.14
N ASP A 211 7.44 21.22 0.00
CA ASP A 211 7.03 22.32 -0.88
C ASP A 211 7.29 22.09 -2.39
N THR A 212 7.49 20.83 -2.80
CA THR A 212 7.57 20.40 -4.19
C THR A 212 6.29 19.67 -4.61
N PRO A 213 5.60 20.08 -5.67
CA PRO A 213 4.42 19.37 -6.16
C PRO A 213 4.75 17.94 -6.60
N VAL A 214 4.05 16.95 -6.03
CA VAL A 214 4.25 15.53 -6.34
C VAL A 214 3.06 14.88 -7.03
N ALA A 215 1.84 15.36 -6.76
CA ALA A 215 0.64 14.84 -7.40
C ALA A 215 -0.52 15.85 -7.38
N VAL A 216 -1.46 15.63 -8.28
CA VAL A 216 -2.79 16.24 -8.25
C VAL A 216 -3.83 15.18 -8.57
N ASP A 217 -4.99 15.25 -7.93
CA ASP A 217 -6.07 14.30 -8.18
C ASP A 217 -7.47 14.91 -8.10
N THR A 218 -8.44 14.15 -8.61
CA THR A 218 -9.86 14.28 -8.31
C THR A 218 -10.33 13.01 -7.64
N THR A 219 -10.98 13.15 -6.48
CA THR A 219 -11.48 12.02 -5.68
C THR A 219 -12.98 12.17 -5.47
N CYS A 220 -13.74 11.09 -5.65
CA CYS A 220 -15.19 11.03 -5.44
C CYS A 220 -15.51 9.96 -4.41
N TRP A 221 -16.14 10.35 -3.31
CA TRP A 221 -16.68 9.42 -2.31
C TRP A 221 -18.17 9.26 -2.52
N ARG A 222 -18.65 8.02 -2.46
CA ARG A 222 -20.06 7.65 -2.52
C ARG A 222 -20.39 6.71 -1.37
N LEU A 223 -21.49 6.98 -0.68
CA LEU A 223 -22.00 6.22 0.44
C LEU A 223 -23.43 5.76 0.12
N GLU A 224 -23.61 4.45 0.06
CA GLU A 224 -24.89 3.79 -0.17
C GLU A 224 -25.21 2.88 1.02
N THR A 225 -26.47 2.74 1.39
CA THR A 225 -26.88 1.92 2.55
C THR A 225 -28.04 1.02 2.19
N ASP A 226 -28.02 -0.20 2.74
CA ASP A 226 -29.15 -1.13 2.73
C ASP A 226 -30.02 -1.02 4.00
N GLY A 227 -29.70 -0.09 4.90
CA GLY A 227 -30.35 0.13 6.19
C GLY A 227 -29.67 -0.56 7.38
N LEU A 228 -28.74 -1.49 7.14
CA LEU A 228 -27.95 -2.16 8.18
C LEU A 228 -26.47 -1.79 8.07
N THR A 229 -25.95 -1.75 6.85
CA THR A 229 -24.54 -1.47 6.55
C THR A 229 -24.42 -0.29 5.58
N THR A 230 -23.21 0.23 5.43
CA THR A 230 -22.90 1.29 4.49
C THR A 230 -21.78 0.85 3.55
N THR A 231 -22.05 0.83 2.25
CA THR A 231 -21.04 0.68 1.21
C THR A 231 -20.42 2.04 0.92
N VAL A 232 -19.11 2.13 1.08
CA VAL A 232 -18.30 3.28 0.71
C VAL A 232 -17.52 2.95 -0.56
N SER A 233 -17.73 3.73 -1.62
CA SER A 233 -16.96 3.64 -2.86
C SER A 233 -16.14 4.91 -3.05
N ILE A 234 -14.86 4.76 -3.41
CA ILE A 234 -13.94 5.85 -3.71
C ILE A 234 -13.44 5.67 -5.15
N ASP A 235 -13.73 6.65 -5.99
CA ASP A 235 -13.18 6.76 -7.34
C ASP A 235 -12.13 7.87 -7.36
N VAL A 236 -10.92 7.57 -7.84
CA VAL A 236 -9.83 8.55 -7.91
C VAL A 236 -9.25 8.61 -9.32
N GLN A 237 -9.02 9.84 -9.78
CA GLN A 237 -8.28 10.15 -11.00
C GLN A 237 -7.07 10.99 -10.61
N VAL A 238 -5.88 10.40 -10.68
CA VAL A 238 -4.64 11.02 -10.19
C VAL A 238 -3.64 11.20 -11.33
N THR A 239 -2.86 12.28 -11.25
CA THR A 239 -1.65 12.49 -12.03
C THR A 239 -0.47 12.63 -11.08
N SER A 240 0.47 11.70 -11.16
CA SER A 240 1.77 11.82 -10.53
C SER A 240 2.67 12.75 -11.35
N LEU A 241 3.38 13.63 -10.67
CA LEU A 241 4.40 14.52 -11.23
C LEU A 241 5.82 13.99 -11.04
N VAL A 242 5.95 12.83 -10.39
CA VAL A 242 7.21 12.21 -9.95
C VAL A 242 7.25 10.71 -10.30
N GLY A 243 6.62 10.32 -11.40
CA GLY A 243 6.66 8.95 -11.92
C GLY A 243 5.69 7.96 -11.27
N ALA A 244 5.74 6.71 -11.75
CA ALA A 244 4.69 5.71 -11.50
C ALA A 244 4.58 5.25 -10.04
N ALA A 245 5.67 5.29 -9.28
CA ALA A 245 5.68 4.80 -7.90
C ALA A 245 4.71 5.58 -6.97
N MET A 246 4.47 6.87 -7.26
CA MET A 246 3.46 7.67 -6.55
C MET A 246 2.04 7.14 -6.75
N LEU A 247 1.74 6.53 -7.91
CA LEU A 247 0.42 5.99 -8.22
C LEU A 247 0.11 4.75 -7.36
N ASP A 248 1.12 3.94 -7.08
CA ASP A 248 0.98 2.79 -6.18
C ASP A 248 0.70 3.25 -4.75
N GLY A 249 1.45 4.27 -4.27
CA GLY A 249 1.21 4.90 -2.97
C GLY A 249 -0.23 5.42 -2.81
N TYR A 250 -0.78 6.03 -3.86
CA TYR A 250 -2.17 6.49 -3.88
C TYR A 250 -3.20 5.36 -3.73
N ARG A 251 -3.05 4.29 -4.52
CA ARG A 251 -3.97 3.14 -4.46
C ARG A 251 -3.97 2.52 -3.07
N ASN A 252 -2.77 2.20 -2.56
CA ASN A 252 -2.62 1.57 -1.25
C ASN A 252 -3.08 2.49 -0.12
N GLY A 253 -2.78 3.79 -0.21
CA GLY A 253 -3.20 4.81 0.76
C GLY A 253 -4.71 4.87 0.92
N HIS A 254 -5.47 4.85 -0.18
CA HIS A 254 -6.93 4.84 -0.11
C HIS A 254 -7.52 3.51 0.39
N GLU A 255 -6.92 2.37 0.03
CA GLU A 255 -7.33 1.06 0.59
C GLU A 255 -7.16 1.05 2.11
N ARG A 256 -5.99 1.46 2.60
CA ARG A 256 -5.69 1.56 4.04
C ARG A 256 -6.54 2.60 4.76
N THR A 257 -6.86 3.70 4.10
CA THR A 257 -7.78 4.72 4.64
C THR A 257 -9.14 4.09 4.99
N LEU A 258 -9.64 3.16 4.16
CA LEU A 258 -10.86 2.43 4.47
C LEU A 258 -10.65 1.34 5.54
N ASP A 259 -9.43 0.81 5.74
CA ASP A 259 -9.10 -0.07 6.89
C ASP A 259 -9.25 0.70 8.20
N HIS A 260 -8.58 1.84 8.30
CA HIS A 260 -8.61 2.64 9.52
C HIS A 260 -10.02 3.18 9.80
N LEU A 261 -10.78 3.57 8.77
CA LEU A 261 -12.18 3.97 8.94
C LEU A 261 -13.02 2.83 9.52
N GLN A 262 -12.87 1.61 8.99
CA GLN A 262 -13.60 0.45 9.50
C GLN A 262 -13.25 0.17 10.98
N GLU A 263 -11.97 0.23 11.33
CA GLU A 263 -11.52 0.05 12.72
C GLU A 263 -12.04 1.16 13.65
N PHE A 264 -12.10 2.40 13.18
CA PHE A 264 -12.61 3.55 13.94
C PHE A 264 -14.13 3.47 14.20
N LEU A 265 -14.87 2.78 13.33
CA LEU A 265 -16.32 2.65 13.41
C LEU A 265 -16.79 1.47 14.28
N ALA A 266 -15.91 0.51 14.54
CA ALA A 266 -16.16 -0.69 15.36
C ALA A 266 -16.23 -0.36 16.86
#